data_AF-A0A1Y2D4L5-F1
#
_entry.id   AF-A0A1Y2D4L5-F1
#
_cell.length_a   1.000
_cell.length_b   1.000
_cell.length_c   1.000
_cell.angle_alpha   90.00
_cell.angle_beta   90.00
_cell.angle_gamma   90.00
#
_symmetry.space_group_name_H-M   'P 1'
#
loop_
_entity.id
_entity.type
_entity.pdbx_description
1 polymer ?
#
loop_
_entity_poly.entity_id
_entity_poly.type
_entity_poly.pdbx_seq_one_letter_code
_entity_poly.pdbx_strand_id
1 'polypeptide(L)' 'MSYTILGKKVLNEYIALGVYGAVGAATYLAMSGGDKTKKETTAPVLNSSSDEEAAFLQNFINDLEHADKAQAKH' A
#
# COMPACT_ATOMS: atom_id res chain seq x y z
N MET A 1 -33.27 -13.36 -2.18
CA MET A 1 -32.59 -14.67 -2.09
C MET A 1 -31.93 -14.79 -0.72
N SER A 2 -32.04 -15.93 -0.04
CA SER A 2 -31.45 -16.16 1.30
C SER A 2 -30.75 -17.51 1.35
N TYR A 3 -29.67 -17.60 2.12
CA TYR A 3 -28.91 -18.83 2.32
C TYR A 3 -29.08 -19.33 3.76
N THR A 4 -29.06 -20.65 3.95
CA THR A 4 -29.05 -21.24 5.29
C THR A 4 -27.61 -21.49 5.70
N ILE A 5 -27.13 -20.76 6.71
CA ILE A 5 -25.77 -20.85 7.22
C ILE A 5 -25.89 -21.22 8.71
N LEU A 6 -25.24 -22.30 9.13
CA LEU A 6 -25.30 -22.81 10.51
C LEU A 6 -26.74 -22.97 11.05
N GLY A 7 -27.67 -23.42 10.19
CA GLY A 7 -29.08 -23.59 10.53
C GLY A 7 -29.90 -22.29 10.63
N LYS A 8 -29.32 -21.12 10.34
CA LYS A 8 -30.01 -19.82 10.32
C LYS A 8 -30.15 -19.32 8.88
N LYS A 9 -31.32 -18.77 8.55
CA LYS A 9 -31.54 -18.09 7.28
C LYS A 9 -30.90 -16.71 7.32
N VAL A 10 -29.94 -16.47 6.43
CA VAL A 10 -29.23 -15.20 6.26
C VAL A 10 -29.57 -14.65 4.87
N LEU A 11 -30.00 -13.40 4.81
CA LEU A 11 -30.36 -12.73 3.56
C LEU A 11 -29.09 -12.38 2.76
N ASN A 12 -29.15 -12.47 1.42
CA ASN A 12 -27.99 -12.26 0.56
C ASN A 12 -27.35 -10.87 0.73
N GLU A 13 -28.15 -9.84 0.98
CA GLU A 13 -27.65 -8.47 1.19
C GLU A 13 -26.71 -8.35 2.39
N TYR A 14 -27.00 -9.05 3.50
CA TYR A 14 -26.13 -9.04 4.68
C TYR A 14 -24.84 -9.82 4.45
N ILE A 15 -24.88 -10.89 3.66
CA ILE A 15 -23.68 -11.66 3.30
C ILE A 15 -22.78 -10.77 2.44
N ALA A 16 -23.34 -10.11 1.44
CA ALA A 16 -22.59 -9.19 0.57
C ALA A 16 -21.95 -8.06 1.40
N LEU A 17 -22.73 -7.40 2.27
CA LEU A 17 -22.20 -6.35 3.15
C LEU A 17 -21.13 -6.87 4.11
N GLY A 18 -21.30 -8.07 4.66
CA GLY A 18 -20.32 -8.71 5.53
C GLY A 18 -19.00 -9.00 4.81
N VAL A 19 -19.05 -9.49 3.56
CA VAL A 19 -17.84 -9.74 2.75
C VAL A 19 -17.14 -8.43 2.42
N TYR A 20 -17.87 -7.40 1.97
CA TYR A 20 -17.28 -6.10 1.67
C TYR A 20 -16.63 -5.46 2.91
N GLY A 21 -17.30 -5.52 4.05
CA GLY A 21 -16.75 -5.04 5.32
C GLY A 21 -15.51 -5.82 5.76
N ALA A 22 -15.54 -7.15 5.65
CA ALA A 22 -14.41 -8.00 6.01
C ALA A 22 -13.19 -7.76 5.11
N VAL A 23 -13.40 -7.65 3.80
CA VAL A 23 -12.32 -7.33 2.85
C VAL A 23 -11.75 -5.94 3.13
N GLY A 24 -12.60 -4.92 3.31
CA GLY A 24 -12.15 -3.57 3.61
C GLY A 24 -11.39 -3.45 4.94
N ALA A 25 -11.84 -4.16 5.97
CA ALA A 25 -11.14 -4.22 7.25
C ALA A 25 -9.83 -4.99 7.15
N ALA A 26 -9.79 -6.11 6.41
CA ALA A 26 -8.57 -6.90 6.21
C ALA A 26 -7.52 -6.11 5.42
N THR A 27 -7.92 -5.41 4.35
CA THR A 27 -7.00 -4.55 3.58
C THR A 27 -6.53 -3.38 4.43
N TYR A 28 -7.42 -2.73 5.17
CA TYR A 28 -7.03 -1.67 6.10
C TYR A 28 -6.02 -2.17 7.13
N LEU A 29 -6.27 -3.31 7.78
CA LEU A 29 -5.34 -3.91 8.75
C LEU A 29 -3.99 -4.29 8.12
N ALA A 30 -4.01 -4.85 6.91
CA ALA A 30 -2.79 -5.17 6.17
C ALA A 30 -1.97 -3.91 5.82
N MET A 31 -2.63 -2.78 5.59
CA MET A 31 -1.99 -1.50 5.28
C MET A 31 -1.69 -0.64 6.53
N SER A 32 -2.39 -0.85 7.65
CA SER A 32 -2.33 0.03 8.83
C SER A 32 -1.19 -0.29 9.77
N GLY A 33 -0.45 -1.38 9.55
CA GLY A 33 0.50 -1.92 10.52
C GLY A 33 1.73 -2.56 9.90
N GLY A 34 2.45 -1.81 9.07
CA GLY A 34 3.85 -2.10 8.76
C GLY A 34 4.74 -1.42 9.78
N ASP A 35 5.40 -2.21 10.62
CA ASP A 35 6.43 -1.74 11.53
C ASP A 35 7.41 -0.82 10.78
N LYS A 36 7.94 0.21 11.46
CA LYS A 36 9.11 0.96 10.99
C LYS A 36 10.37 0.08 11.03
N THR A 37 10.26 -1.24 10.84
CA THR A 37 11.36 -2.05 10.33
C THR A 37 11.87 -1.32 9.12
N LYS A 38 13.07 -0.75 9.29
CA LYS A 38 13.81 0.03 8.32
C LYS A 38 13.38 -0.48 6.95
N LYS A 39 12.82 0.40 6.12
CA LYS A 39 12.93 0.23 4.69
C LYS A 39 14.40 -0.14 4.51
N GLU A 40 14.71 -1.41 4.26
CA GLU A 40 15.89 -1.67 3.47
C GLU A 40 15.56 -0.88 2.24
N THR A 41 16.20 0.28 2.15
CA THR A 41 16.39 1.00 0.93
C THR A 41 17.07 -0.05 0.05
N THR A 42 16.27 -0.89 -0.58
CA THR A 42 16.64 -1.49 -1.84
C THR A 42 16.84 -0.26 -2.69
N ALA A 43 18.10 0.22 -2.70
CA ALA A 43 18.49 1.28 -3.60
C ALA A 43 17.94 0.83 -4.96
N PRO A 44 17.13 1.66 -5.63
CA PRO A 44 16.60 1.27 -6.92
C PRO A 44 17.79 0.81 -7.75
N VAL A 45 17.76 -0.43 -8.23
CA VAL A 45 18.83 -0.93 -9.10
C VAL A 45 18.79 -0.03 -10.31
N LEU A 46 19.70 0.94 -10.36
CA LEU A 46 19.86 1.91 -11.44
C LEU A 46 20.32 1.12 -12.66
N ASN A 47 19.36 0.60 -13.39
CA ASN A 47 19.57 -0.06 -14.67
C ASN A 47 19.49 1.02 -15.75
N SER A 48 20.50 1.91 -15.79
CA SER A 48 20.65 2.88 -16.88
C SER A 48 21.70 2.37 -17.87
N SER A 49 21.44 2.58 -19.16
CA SER A 49 22.35 2.14 -20.22
C SER A 49 23.47 3.15 -20.49
N SER A 50 23.47 4.30 -19.80
CA SER A 50 24.44 5.40 -19.95
C SER A 50 24.69 6.14 -18.63
N ASP A 51 25.92 6.63 -18.44
CA ASP A 51 26.39 7.31 -17.22
C ASP A 51 25.65 8.63 -16.95
N GLU A 52 25.25 9.36 -17.99
CA GLU A 52 24.50 10.62 -17.86
C GLU A 52 23.07 10.40 -17.37
N GLU A 53 22.43 9.30 -17.79
CA GLU A 53 21.09 8.95 -17.33
C GLU A 53 21.11 8.54 -15.85
N ALA A 54 22.18 7.89 -15.38
CA ALA A 54 22.35 7.57 -13.96
C ALA A 54 22.46 8.83 -13.09
N ALA A 55 23.19 9.86 -13.56
CA ALA A 55 23.33 11.13 -12.85
C ALA A 55 22.01 11.90 -12.79
N PHE A 56 21.24 11.92 -13.87
CA PHE A 56 19.91 12.52 -13.90
C PHE A 56 18.95 11.82 -12.92
N LEU A 57 18.90 10.49 -12.94
CA LEU A 57 18.04 9.71 -12.05
C LEU A 57 18.40 9.91 -10.57
N GLN A 58 19.69 10.00 -10.24
CA GLN A 58 20.14 10.29 -8.88
C GLN A 58 19.69 11.68 -8.42
N ASN A 59 19.86 12.71 -9.24
CA ASN A 59 19.39 14.06 -8.91
C ASN A 59 17.87 14.11 -8.75
N PHE A 60 17.12 13.43 -9.63
CA PHE A 60 15.67 13.35 -9.55
C PHE A 60 15.18 12.66 -8.26
N ILE A 61 15.81 11.55 -7.87
CA ILE A 61 15.49 10.86 -6.60
C ILE A 61 15.81 11.75 -5.40
N ASN A 62 16.97 12.42 -5.42
CA ASN A 62 17.37 13.33 -4.33
C ASN A 62 16.38 14.49 -4.19
N ASP A 63 15.97 15.12 -5.28
CA ASP A 63 15.00 16.23 -5.25
C ASP A 63 13.64 15.81 -4.70
N LEU A 64 13.15 14.62 -5.06
CA LEU A 64 11.92 14.05 -4.53
C LEU A 64 12.02 13.77 -3.02
N GLU A 65 13.12 13.16 -2.57
CA GLU A 65 13.33 12.91 -1.14
C GLU A 65 13.41 14.21 -0.32
N HIS A 66 14.01 15.26 -0.88
CA HIS A 66 14.09 16.56 -0.23
C HIS A 66 12.73 17.26 -0.18
N ALA A 67 11.91 17.14 -1.22
CA ALA A 67 10.54 17.66 -1.26
C ALA A 67 9.63 16.96 -0.23
N ASP A 68 9.69 15.63 -0.13
CA ASP A 68 8.91 14.85 0.85
C ASP A 68 9.30 15.20 2.31
N LYS A 69 10.60 15.38 2.58
CA LYS A 69 11.10 15.80 3.90
C LYS A 69 10.69 17.23 4.27
N ALA A 70 10.43 18.10 3.29
CA ALA A 70 9.94 19.46 3.51
C ALA A 70 8.43 19.49 3.79
N GLN A 71 7.64 18.63 3.14
CA GLN A 71 6.19 18.53 3.37
C GLN A 71 5.84 17.80 4.67
N ALA A 72 6.66 16.87 5.14
CA ALA A 72 6.43 16.15 6.40
C ALA A 72 6.74 16.97 7.69
N LYS A 73 7.24 18.20 7.55
CA LYS A 73 7.59 19.11 8.66
C LYS A 73 6.57 20.24 8.90
N HIS A 74 5.40 20.20 8.26
CA HIS A 74 4.37 21.23 8.38
C HIS A 74 2.99 20.66 8.73
#